data_AF-A0A087UHI9-F1
#
_entry.id   AF-A0A087UHI9-F1
#
_cell.length_a   1.000
_cell.length_b   1.000
_cell.length_c   1.000
_cell.angle_alpha   90.00
_cell.angle_beta   90.00
_cell.angle_gamma   90.00
#
_symmetry.space_group_name_H-M   'P 1'
#
loop_
_entity.id
_entity.type
_entity.pdbx_description
1 polymer ?
#
loop_
_entity_poly.entity_id
_entity_poly.type
_entity_poly.pdbx_seq_one_letter_code
_entity_poly.pdbx_strand_id
1 'polypeptide(L)'
;MLKGILRSVKQAHDSTQPGYIFWNEGDLYNASINRSPTSYMNNPPEERARYKSNVDTKMVLLKFTDLRHKPIGMINWFAVHCTSMNNTNYLISSDNKGYASMLFEKRMNKKMPLGKGPFVAAFAQANEGDVSPNTRGPKCIDTGLPCDAETSTCDGQNLKCIASGPGKDMFDSTRIIGKKQYEKAVELFDAADKPVTGPVSFAHQFVDMSRATVRVNESTNVS
;
A
#
# COMPACT_ATOMS: atom_id res chain seq x y z
N MET A 1 -6.27 14.59 -14.71
CA MET A 1 -5.10 13.82 -14.24
C MET A 1 -3.79 14.31 -14.85
N LEU A 2 -3.60 14.28 -16.17
CA LEU A 2 -2.34 14.67 -16.85
C LEU A 2 -1.72 15.98 -16.37
N LYS A 3 -2.48 17.09 -16.37
CA LYS A 3 -1.99 18.41 -15.92
C LYS A 3 -1.45 18.40 -14.48
N GLY A 4 -2.06 17.61 -13.59
CA GLY A 4 -1.64 17.49 -12.19
C GLY A 4 -0.32 16.74 -12.06
N ILE A 5 -0.18 15.62 -12.78
CA ILE A 5 1.05 14.82 -12.81
C ILE A 5 2.21 15.68 -13.34
N LEU A 6 2.05 16.31 -14.51
CA LEU A 6 3.09 17.18 -15.08
C LEU A 6 3.48 18.33 -14.15
N ARG A 7 2.49 18.94 -13.49
CA ARG A 7 2.75 20.01 -12.51
C ARG A 7 3.56 19.51 -11.31
N SER A 8 3.24 18.33 -10.77
CA SER A 8 3.99 17.76 -9.63
C SER A 8 5.45 17.47 -9.99
N VAL A 9 5.71 16.94 -11.20
CA VAL A 9 7.07 16.70 -11.69
C VAL A 9 7.82 18.01 -11.90
N LYS A 10 7.17 19.03 -12.49
CA LYS A 10 7.77 20.36 -12.64
C LYS A 10 8.14 20.98 -11.29
N GLN A 11 7.26 20.89 -10.29
CA GLN A 11 7.53 21.41 -8.95
C GLN A 11 8.70 20.68 -8.27
N ALA A 12 8.80 19.35 -8.43
CA ALA A 12 9.93 18.59 -7.92
C ALA A 12 11.24 18.99 -8.62
N HIS A 13 11.23 19.13 -9.95
CA HIS A 13 12.39 19.57 -10.73
C HIS A 13 12.87 20.97 -10.31
N ASP A 14 11.96 21.94 -10.25
CA ASP A 14 12.27 23.34 -9.92
C ASP A 14 12.73 23.52 -8.44
N SER A 15 12.55 22.50 -7.59
CA SER A 15 12.96 22.52 -6.17
C SER A 15 14.09 21.53 -5.83
N THR A 16 14.78 21.02 -6.85
CA THR A 16 15.92 20.11 -6.68
C THR A 16 17.00 20.75 -5.80
N GLN A 17 17.52 20.00 -4.83
CA GLN A 17 18.59 20.44 -3.94
C GLN A 17 19.47 19.27 -3.50
N PRO A 18 20.75 19.53 -3.15
CA PRO A 18 21.62 18.50 -2.55
C PRO A 18 21.05 17.96 -1.23
N GLY A 19 21.22 16.67 -1.01
CA GLY A 19 20.63 16.00 0.14
C GLY A 19 21.05 14.55 0.31
N TYR A 20 20.41 13.88 1.26
CA TYR A 20 20.65 12.48 1.58
C TYR A 20 19.35 11.68 1.48
N ILE A 21 19.48 10.39 1.18
CA ILE A 21 18.40 9.41 1.20
C ILE A 21 18.73 8.38 2.29
N PHE A 22 17.75 8.11 3.14
CA PHE A 22 17.84 7.07 4.16
C PHE A 22 16.75 6.03 3.95
N TRP A 23 17.03 4.78 4.30
CA TRP A 23 16.11 3.66 4.21
C TRP A 23 15.81 3.11 5.61
N ASN A 24 14.58 2.63 5.80
CA ASN A 24 14.20 1.83 6.95
C ASN A 24 13.03 0.89 6.59
N GLU A 25 12.83 -0.15 7.38
CA GLU A 25 11.72 -1.07 7.23
C GLU A 25 11.21 -1.60 8.57
N GLY A 26 9.96 -2.06 8.60
CA GLY A 26 9.37 -2.70 9.78
C GLY A 26 8.05 -3.37 9.46
N ASP A 27 7.57 -4.20 10.37
CA ASP A 27 6.34 -4.95 10.16
C ASP A 27 5.12 -4.15 10.66
N LEU A 28 4.07 -4.05 9.84
CA LEU A 28 2.77 -3.51 10.19
C LEU A 28 1.72 -4.63 10.24
N TYR A 29 1.31 -4.98 11.44
CA TYR A 29 0.27 -5.98 11.67
C TYR A 29 -1.12 -5.34 11.81
N ASN A 30 -2.16 -6.15 11.64
CA ASN A 30 -3.56 -5.76 11.83
C ASN A 30 -4.05 -4.60 10.93
N ALA A 31 -3.37 -4.35 9.81
CA ALA A 31 -3.80 -3.36 8.81
C ALA A 31 -4.42 -4.00 7.57
N SER A 32 -4.32 -5.32 7.44
CA SER A 32 -4.79 -6.06 6.28
C SER A 32 -5.08 -7.53 6.60
N ILE A 33 -5.81 -8.18 5.69
CA ILE A 33 -6.03 -9.65 5.63
C ILE A 33 -5.88 -10.12 4.19
N ASN A 34 -5.58 -11.40 3.97
CA ASN A 34 -5.65 -12.01 2.65
C ASN A 34 -7.12 -12.24 2.28
N ARG A 35 -7.55 -11.78 1.10
CA ARG A 35 -8.94 -11.90 0.61
C ARG A 35 -9.19 -13.13 -0.28
N SER A 36 -8.14 -13.87 -0.61
CA SER A 36 -8.17 -15.13 -1.36
C SER A 36 -7.30 -16.20 -0.67
N PRO A 37 -7.52 -16.49 0.62
CA PRO A 37 -6.61 -17.33 1.40
C PRO A 37 -6.52 -18.77 0.89
N THR A 38 -7.59 -19.31 0.29
CA THR A 38 -7.58 -20.66 -0.29
C THR A 38 -6.68 -20.74 -1.52
N SER A 39 -6.65 -19.71 -2.35
CA SER A 39 -5.72 -19.60 -3.47
C SER A 39 -4.27 -19.51 -3.00
N TYR A 40 -3.99 -18.79 -1.91
CA TYR A 40 -2.65 -18.77 -1.30
C TYR A 40 -2.21 -20.18 -0.85
N MET A 41 -3.12 -21.03 -0.37
CA MET A 41 -2.80 -22.39 0.07
C MET A 41 -2.37 -23.32 -1.08
N ASN A 42 -2.65 -22.96 -2.33
CA ASN A 42 -2.19 -23.70 -3.52
C ASN A 42 -0.70 -23.49 -3.81
N ASN A 43 -0.03 -22.53 -3.15
CA ASN A 43 1.42 -22.40 -3.23
C ASN A 43 2.12 -23.59 -2.54
N PRO A 44 3.30 -24.02 -3.04
CA PRO A 44 4.03 -25.15 -2.48
C PRO A 44 4.22 -25.03 -0.95
N PRO A 45 3.99 -26.11 -0.17
CA PRO A 45 4.11 -26.06 1.29
C PRO A 45 5.48 -25.58 1.79
N GLU A 46 6.56 -25.97 1.12
CA GLU A 46 7.93 -25.56 1.40
C GLU A 46 8.17 -24.08 1.16
N GLU A 47 7.48 -23.47 0.20
CA GLU A 47 7.53 -22.03 -0.03
C GLU A 47 6.79 -21.31 1.09
N ARG A 48 5.55 -21.72 1.39
CA ARG A 48 4.72 -21.09 2.43
C ARG A 48 5.38 -21.14 3.81
N ALA A 49 6.08 -22.22 4.13
CA ALA A 49 6.81 -22.39 5.39
C ALA A 49 7.93 -21.35 5.61
N ARG A 50 8.38 -20.64 4.56
CA ARG A 50 9.38 -19.57 4.64
C ARG A 50 8.80 -18.24 5.14
N TYR A 51 7.48 -18.12 5.20
CA TYR A 51 6.79 -16.88 5.55
C TYR A 51 5.93 -17.07 6.81
N LYS A 52 5.81 -15.99 7.60
CA LYS A 52 5.02 -15.99 8.84
C LYS A 52 3.53 -15.73 8.62
N SER A 53 3.15 -15.28 7.42
CA SER A 53 1.82 -14.75 7.11
C SER A 53 1.51 -14.94 5.63
N ASN A 54 0.21 -14.97 5.29
CA ASN A 54 -0.29 -14.96 3.92
C ASN A 54 -0.54 -13.55 3.37
N VAL A 55 -0.10 -12.52 4.08
CA VAL A 55 -0.01 -11.13 3.61
C VAL A 55 1.39 -10.60 3.89
N ASP A 56 1.89 -9.73 3.00
CA ASP A 56 3.11 -9.01 3.26
C ASP A 56 2.87 -7.93 4.33
N THR A 57 3.52 -8.09 5.47
CA THR A 57 3.43 -7.14 6.60
C THR A 57 4.55 -6.10 6.54
N LYS A 58 5.51 -6.24 5.64
CA LYS A 58 6.66 -5.36 5.53
C LYS A 58 6.23 -4.00 4.99
N MET A 59 6.53 -2.97 5.77
CA MET A 59 6.49 -1.58 5.34
C MET A 59 7.92 -1.11 5.11
N VAL A 60 8.20 -0.59 3.92
CA VAL A 60 9.52 -0.05 3.54
C VAL A 60 9.41 1.45 3.32
N LEU A 61 10.37 2.22 3.85
CA LEU A 61 10.35 3.67 3.81
C LEU A 61 11.68 4.22 3.28
N LEU A 62 11.58 5.19 2.37
CA LEU A 62 12.67 6.10 2.00
C LEU A 62 12.40 7.49 2.57
N LYS A 63 13.41 8.04 3.25
CA LYS A 63 13.43 9.39 3.83
C LYS A 63 14.41 10.26 3.07
N PHE A 64 13.96 11.45 2.67
CA PHE A 64 14.76 12.43 1.94
C PHE A 64 15.03 13.64 2.83
N THR A 65 16.29 14.07 2.93
CA THR A 65 16.69 15.25 3.70
C THR A 65 17.62 16.17 2.92
N ASP A 66 17.69 17.45 3.31
CA ASP A 66 18.77 18.34 2.82
C ASP A 66 20.13 17.98 3.48
N LEU A 67 21.19 18.70 3.11
CA LEU A 67 22.54 18.51 3.67
C LEU A 67 22.64 18.80 5.18
N ARG A 68 21.63 19.45 5.78
CA ARG A 68 21.53 19.73 7.22
C ARG A 68 20.59 18.74 7.92
N HIS A 69 20.27 17.63 7.27
CA HIS A 69 19.32 16.62 7.75
C HIS A 69 17.89 17.14 7.98
N LYS A 70 17.52 18.26 7.38
CA LYS A 70 16.13 18.74 7.41
C LYS A 70 15.27 17.87 6.49
N PRO A 71 14.15 17.30 6.97
CA PRO A 71 13.21 16.53 6.14
C PRO A 71 12.68 17.30 4.92
N ILE A 72 12.74 16.66 3.74
CA ILE A 72 12.17 17.14 2.47
C ILE A 72 10.93 16.32 2.10
N GLY A 73 10.97 15.01 2.28
CA GLY A 73 9.86 14.15 1.93
C GLY A 73 10.10 12.70 2.30
N MET A 74 9.12 11.85 2.00
CA MET A 74 9.24 10.41 2.15
C MET A 74 8.39 9.67 1.13
N ILE A 75 8.82 8.45 0.79
CA ILE A 75 8.00 7.47 0.07
C ILE A 75 7.94 6.20 0.92
N ASN A 76 6.75 5.67 1.08
CA ASN A 76 6.46 4.49 1.88
C ASN A 76 5.75 3.43 1.04
N TRP A 77 6.21 2.19 1.06
CA TRP A 77 5.59 1.05 0.38
C TRP A 77 5.02 0.08 1.41
N PHE A 78 3.76 -0.31 1.22
CA PHE A 78 3.07 -1.29 2.06
C PHE A 78 1.90 -1.92 1.30
N ALA A 79 1.73 -3.24 1.36
CA ALA A 79 0.71 -3.97 0.62
C ALA A 79 -0.66 -3.88 1.31
N VAL A 80 -1.57 -3.03 0.80
CA VAL A 80 -2.98 -3.03 1.19
C VAL A 80 -3.84 -2.27 0.17
N HIS A 81 -4.96 -2.85 -0.25
CA HIS A 81 -5.89 -2.16 -1.14
C HIS A 81 -6.44 -0.86 -0.54
N CYS A 82 -6.59 0.17 -1.39
CA CYS A 82 -7.34 1.39 -1.09
C CYS A 82 -8.85 1.18 -1.28
N THR A 83 -9.43 0.31 -0.46
CA THR A 83 -10.86 -0.09 -0.53
C THR A 83 -11.54 -0.07 0.84
N SER A 84 -11.11 0.83 1.73
CA SER A 84 -11.80 1.04 3.01
C SER A 84 -13.11 1.80 2.82
N MET A 85 -13.12 2.77 1.90
CA MET A 85 -14.33 3.38 1.34
C MET A 85 -14.92 2.39 0.33
N ASN A 86 -16.11 1.86 0.62
CA ASN A 86 -16.73 0.85 -0.23
C ASN A 86 -17.48 1.49 -1.43
N ASN A 87 -18.14 0.65 -2.23
CA ASN A 87 -18.85 1.05 -3.44
C ASN A 87 -20.15 1.85 -3.20
N THR A 88 -20.60 2.04 -1.95
CA THR A 88 -21.75 2.92 -1.64
C THR A 88 -21.32 4.36 -1.34
N ASN A 89 -20.02 4.64 -1.34
CA ASN A 89 -19.48 5.99 -1.24
C ASN A 89 -19.66 6.79 -2.54
N TYR A 90 -20.13 8.04 -2.42
CA TYR A 90 -20.27 8.97 -3.53
C TYR A 90 -19.28 10.15 -3.49
N LEU A 91 -18.35 10.16 -2.53
CA LEU A 91 -17.38 11.25 -2.33
C LEU A 91 -16.01 10.90 -2.91
N ILE A 92 -15.37 11.86 -3.59
CA ILE A 92 -13.99 11.68 -4.04
C ILE A 92 -13.08 11.55 -2.82
N SER A 93 -12.28 10.47 -2.78
CA SER A 93 -11.39 10.15 -1.68
C SER A 93 -10.14 9.44 -2.20
N SER A 94 -9.01 9.67 -1.52
CA SER A 94 -7.75 8.93 -1.71
C SER A 94 -7.61 7.74 -0.73
N ASP A 95 -8.70 7.39 -0.04
CA ASP A 95 -8.85 6.22 0.84
C ASP A 95 -7.80 6.16 1.98
N ASN A 96 -7.48 4.96 2.46
CA ASN A 96 -6.68 4.75 3.65
C ASN A 96 -5.22 5.24 3.49
N LYS A 97 -4.57 5.01 2.33
CA LYS A 97 -3.23 5.53 2.02
C LYS A 97 -3.23 7.04 1.88
N GLY A 98 -4.24 7.60 1.25
CA GLY A 98 -4.42 9.05 1.15
C GLY A 98 -4.58 9.71 2.51
N TYR A 99 -5.38 9.10 3.40
CA TYR A 99 -5.51 9.55 4.78
C TYR A 99 -4.16 9.50 5.53
N ALA A 100 -3.36 8.44 5.33
CA ALA A 100 -2.03 8.32 5.90
C ALA A 100 -1.07 9.43 5.40
N SER A 101 -1.04 9.68 4.08
CA SER A 101 -0.30 10.80 3.46
C SER A 101 -0.71 12.14 4.09
N MET A 102 -2.02 12.41 4.19
CA MET A 102 -2.54 13.65 4.75
C MET A 102 -2.12 13.86 6.21
N LEU A 103 -2.16 12.81 7.04
CA LEU A 103 -1.69 12.89 8.43
C LEU A 103 -0.19 13.21 8.50
N PHE A 104 0.61 12.57 7.66
CA PHE A 104 2.05 12.77 7.63
C PHE A 104 2.42 14.18 7.16
N GLU A 105 1.83 14.65 6.06
CA GLU A 105 2.05 16.01 5.57
C GLU A 105 1.57 17.05 6.59
N LYS A 106 0.44 16.82 7.26
CA LYS A 106 -0.04 17.71 8.33
C LYS A 106 0.95 17.79 9.50
N ARG A 107 1.55 16.67 9.90
CA ARG A 107 2.60 16.64 10.94
C ARG A 107 3.80 17.50 10.54
N MET A 108 4.28 17.34 9.29
CA MET A 108 5.53 17.97 8.84
C MET A 108 5.37 19.43 8.40
N ASN A 109 4.25 19.76 7.75
CA ASN A 109 3.94 21.11 7.27
C ASN A 109 3.21 21.98 8.32
N LYS A 110 2.97 21.44 9.53
CA LYS A 110 2.46 22.15 10.71
C LYS A 110 1.16 22.92 10.43
N LYS A 111 1.23 24.26 10.45
CA LYS A 111 0.07 25.18 10.33
C LYS A 111 -0.36 25.43 8.89
N MET A 112 0.32 24.83 7.90
CA MET A 112 -0.07 25.02 6.50
C MET A 112 -1.38 24.27 6.19
N PRO A 113 -2.21 24.80 5.28
CA PRO A 113 -3.39 24.09 4.82
C PRO A 113 -3.05 22.72 4.22
N LEU A 114 -3.96 21.75 4.33
CA LEU A 114 -3.81 20.45 3.68
C LEU A 114 -3.60 20.60 2.17
N GLY A 115 -2.70 19.80 1.59
CA GLY A 115 -2.28 19.92 0.19
C GLY A 115 -1.37 21.13 -0.09
N LYS A 116 -0.87 21.80 0.96
CA LYS A 116 0.17 22.84 0.89
C LYS A 116 1.34 22.48 1.80
N GLY A 117 2.50 23.02 1.44
CA GLY A 117 3.73 22.91 2.22
C GLY A 117 4.85 22.24 1.46
N PRO A 118 6.10 22.39 1.94
CA PRO A 118 7.28 21.89 1.26
C PRO A 118 7.50 20.38 1.46
N PHE A 119 7.01 19.79 2.56
CA PHE A 119 7.17 18.37 2.81
C PHE A 119 6.13 17.55 2.06
N VAL A 120 6.57 16.53 1.33
CA VAL A 120 5.71 15.61 0.57
C VAL A 120 5.80 14.21 1.14
N ALA A 121 4.64 13.57 1.36
CA ALA A 121 4.57 12.25 1.97
C ALA A 121 3.73 11.29 1.08
N ALA A 122 4.40 10.35 0.41
CA ALA A 122 3.73 9.42 -0.51
C ALA A 122 3.62 8.01 0.08
N PHE A 123 2.40 7.47 0.19
CA PHE A 123 2.16 6.07 0.50
C PHE A 123 1.85 5.31 -0.79
N ALA A 124 2.86 4.61 -1.31
CA ALA A 124 2.78 3.76 -2.49
C ALA A 124 2.17 2.38 -2.17
N GLN A 125 1.72 1.73 -3.24
CA GLN A 125 1.34 0.33 -3.24
C GLN A 125 2.56 -0.58 -3.39
N ALA A 126 2.43 -1.82 -2.90
CA ALA A 126 3.45 -2.85 -3.03
C ALA A 126 2.84 -4.03 -3.83
N ASN A 127 2.76 -5.20 -3.21
CA ASN A 127 2.16 -6.43 -3.73
C ASN A 127 0.78 -6.68 -3.09
N GLU A 128 -0.18 -5.79 -3.32
CA GLU A 128 -1.48 -5.81 -2.63
C GLU A 128 -2.58 -6.67 -3.28
N GLY A 129 -2.29 -7.40 -4.38
CA GLY A 129 -3.28 -8.04 -5.25
C GLY A 129 -4.38 -8.85 -4.54
N ASP A 130 -4.04 -9.55 -3.46
CA ASP A 130 -4.93 -10.35 -2.61
C ASP A 130 -5.05 -9.80 -1.18
N VAL A 131 -4.69 -8.53 -0.96
CA VAL A 131 -4.59 -7.92 0.38
C VAL A 131 -5.67 -6.86 0.61
N SER A 132 -6.57 -7.11 1.55
CA SER A 132 -7.74 -6.27 1.85
C SER A 132 -7.58 -5.49 3.16
N PRO A 133 -8.01 -4.20 3.24
CA PRO A 133 -8.04 -3.44 4.50
C PRO A 133 -9.23 -3.81 5.40
N ASN A 134 -10.15 -4.66 4.91
CA ASN A 134 -11.40 -4.98 5.59
C ASN A 134 -11.20 -6.13 6.59
N THR A 135 -10.51 -5.81 7.69
CA THR A 135 -9.94 -6.79 8.63
C THR A 135 -10.95 -7.56 9.49
N ARG A 136 -12.25 -7.28 9.41
CA ARG A 136 -13.28 -8.11 10.09
C ARG A 136 -13.64 -9.37 9.30
N GLY A 137 -13.08 -9.54 8.10
CA GLY A 137 -13.29 -10.71 7.25
C GLY A 137 -14.65 -10.71 6.55
N PRO A 138 -14.83 -11.60 5.56
CA PRO A 138 -16.05 -11.73 4.78
C PRO A 138 -17.17 -12.40 5.57
N LYS A 139 -18.37 -11.81 5.54
CA LYS A 139 -19.60 -12.37 6.15
C LYS A 139 -20.80 -12.15 5.25
N CYS A 140 -21.79 -13.02 5.41
CA CYS A 140 -23.08 -12.90 4.77
C CYS A 140 -23.87 -11.75 5.42
N ILE A 141 -24.23 -10.74 4.63
CA ILE A 141 -24.88 -9.53 5.14
C ILE A 141 -26.31 -9.77 5.65
N ASP A 142 -26.95 -10.85 5.22
CA ASP A 142 -28.31 -11.23 5.59
C ASP A 142 -28.36 -12.11 6.86
N THR A 143 -27.41 -13.04 7.02
CA THR A 143 -27.40 -13.99 8.15
C THR A 143 -26.35 -13.66 9.22
N GLY A 144 -25.32 -12.88 8.88
CA GLY A 144 -24.16 -12.61 9.74
C GLY A 144 -23.15 -13.76 9.85
N LEU A 145 -23.40 -14.89 9.19
CA LEU A 145 -22.53 -16.06 9.19
C LEU A 145 -21.28 -15.82 8.31
N PRO A 146 -20.18 -16.58 8.54
CA PRO A 146 -19.05 -16.59 7.62
C PRO A 146 -19.49 -17.01 6.20
N CYS A 147 -18.89 -16.40 5.18
CA CYS A 147 -19.11 -16.85 3.80
C CYS A 147 -18.44 -18.20 3.53
N ASP A 148 -18.84 -18.85 2.43
CA ASP A 148 -18.06 -19.94 1.84
C ASP A 148 -16.66 -19.46 1.44
N ALA A 149 -15.62 -20.18 1.89
CA ALA A 149 -14.25 -19.73 1.79
C ALA A 149 -13.66 -19.83 0.36
N GLU A 150 -14.11 -20.81 -0.44
CA GLU A 150 -13.59 -21.04 -1.79
C GLU A 150 -14.28 -20.15 -2.82
N THR A 151 -15.60 -20.04 -2.74
CA THR A 151 -16.41 -19.34 -3.74
C THR A 151 -16.72 -17.89 -3.36
N SER A 152 -16.48 -17.51 -2.10
CA SER A 152 -16.90 -16.21 -1.56
C SER A 152 -18.41 -15.97 -1.74
N THR A 153 -19.22 -16.99 -1.42
CA THR A 153 -20.69 -16.92 -1.56
C THR A 153 -21.43 -17.14 -0.25
N CYS A 154 -22.69 -16.71 -0.24
CA CYS A 154 -23.69 -17.00 0.80
C CYS A 154 -24.91 -17.57 0.10
N ASP A 155 -25.23 -18.84 0.36
CA ASP A 155 -26.25 -19.60 -0.37
C ASP A 155 -26.10 -19.50 -1.90
N GLY A 156 -24.85 -19.63 -2.38
CA GLY A 156 -24.50 -19.55 -3.80
C GLY A 156 -24.46 -18.12 -4.39
N GLN A 157 -24.71 -17.08 -3.59
CA GLN A 157 -24.70 -15.69 -4.04
C GLN A 157 -23.48 -14.94 -3.51
N ASN A 158 -22.66 -14.39 -4.43
CA ASN A 158 -21.47 -13.61 -4.08
C ASN A 158 -21.80 -12.20 -3.57
N LEU A 159 -22.87 -11.57 -4.07
CA LEU A 159 -23.27 -10.20 -3.69
C LEU A 159 -23.58 -10.03 -2.20
N LYS A 160 -23.90 -11.14 -1.52
CA LYS A 160 -24.19 -11.17 -0.08
C LYS A 160 -22.94 -11.33 0.77
N CYS A 161 -21.82 -11.77 0.21
CA CYS A 161 -20.58 -12.00 0.94
C CYS A 161 -19.72 -10.73 0.93
N ILE A 162 -19.68 -10.01 2.06
CA ILE A 162 -18.98 -8.73 2.15
C ILE A 162 -18.01 -8.72 3.33
N ALA A 163 -16.77 -8.31 3.07
CA ALA A 163 -15.79 -8.05 4.11
C ALA A 163 -15.92 -6.62 4.63
N SER A 164 -15.90 -6.45 5.96
CA SER A 164 -16.05 -5.15 6.61
C SER A 164 -14.76 -4.64 7.25
N GLY A 165 -14.57 -3.33 7.24
CA GLY A 165 -13.48 -2.65 7.93
C GLY A 165 -13.62 -2.65 9.46
N PRO A 166 -12.57 -2.24 10.18
CA PRO A 166 -12.53 -2.28 11.65
C PRO A 166 -13.33 -1.15 12.32
N GLY A 167 -13.82 -0.16 11.57
CA GLY A 167 -14.53 1.00 12.11
C GLY A 167 -16.03 0.79 12.27
N LYS A 168 -16.72 1.82 12.79
CA LYS A 168 -18.19 1.84 12.85
C LYS A 168 -18.85 1.99 11.47
N ASP A 169 -18.15 2.63 10.55
CA ASP A 169 -18.55 2.89 9.17
C ASP A 169 -17.30 2.89 8.27
N MET A 170 -17.49 3.17 6.97
CA MET A 170 -16.40 3.20 5.99
C MET A 170 -15.40 4.35 6.23
N PHE A 171 -15.86 5.50 6.74
CA PHE A 171 -15.00 6.65 7.01
C PHE A 171 -14.09 6.36 8.20
N ASP A 172 -14.65 5.79 9.25
CA ASP A 172 -13.92 5.38 10.43
C ASP A 172 -12.97 4.20 10.14
N SER A 173 -13.39 3.26 9.29
CA SER A 173 -12.51 2.18 8.81
C SER A 173 -11.31 2.75 8.03
N THR A 174 -11.56 3.68 7.11
CA THR A 174 -10.53 4.40 6.35
C THR A 174 -9.56 5.13 7.27
N ARG A 175 -10.10 5.83 8.29
CA ARG A 175 -9.33 6.53 9.31
C ARG A 175 -8.45 5.58 10.11
N ILE A 176 -8.98 4.44 10.56
CA ILE A 176 -8.26 3.46 11.38
C ILE A 176 -7.12 2.83 10.59
N ILE A 177 -7.39 2.35 9.37
CA ILE A 177 -6.36 1.70 8.54
C ILE A 177 -5.30 2.70 8.09
N GLY A 178 -5.71 3.92 7.70
CA GLY A 178 -4.77 4.98 7.33
C GLY A 178 -3.92 5.45 8.53
N LYS A 179 -4.51 5.57 9.72
CA LYS A 179 -3.78 5.93 10.95
C LYS A 179 -2.72 4.88 11.30
N LYS A 180 -3.03 3.58 11.20
CA LYS A 180 -2.06 2.50 11.41
C LYS A 180 -0.86 2.60 10.47
N GLN A 181 -1.11 2.86 9.18
CA GLN A 181 -0.04 3.08 8.20
C GLN A 181 0.81 4.31 8.55
N TYR A 182 0.16 5.43 8.90
CA TYR A 182 0.83 6.65 9.32
C TYR A 182 1.71 6.46 10.55
N GLU A 183 1.21 5.81 11.60
CA GLU A 183 1.96 5.61 12.85
C GLU A 183 3.22 4.78 12.63
N LYS A 184 3.12 3.67 11.88
CA LYS A 184 4.30 2.87 11.53
C LYS A 184 5.27 3.65 10.64
N ALA A 185 4.78 4.40 9.66
CA ALA A 185 5.65 5.23 8.82
C ALA A 185 6.38 6.32 9.62
N VAL A 186 5.73 6.91 10.63
CA VAL A 186 6.37 7.88 11.53
C VAL A 186 7.48 7.23 12.35
N GLU A 187 7.23 6.06 12.93
CA GLU A 187 8.24 5.28 13.65
C GLU A 187 9.47 5.00 12.76
N LEU A 188 9.23 4.49 11.54
CA LEU A 188 10.30 4.18 10.60
C LEU A 188 11.05 5.43 10.14
N PHE A 189 10.35 6.53 9.87
CA PHE A 189 10.94 7.78 9.41
C PHE A 189 11.82 8.44 10.47
N ASP A 190 11.37 8.43 11.72
CA ASP A 190 12.10 9.04 12.84
C ASP A 190 13.36 8.21 13.16
N ALA A 191 13.29 6.89 13.01
CA ALA A 191 14.41 5.96 13.23
C ALA A 191 15.33 5.73 12.00
N ALA A 192 14.97 6.21 10.80
CA ALA A 192 15.74 5.96 9.58
C ALA A 192 17.10 6.67 9.60
N ASP A 193 18.18 5.88 9.60
CA ASP A 193 19.58 6.32 9.64
C ASP A 193 20.49 5.65 8.60
N LYS A 194 20.07 4.52 8.00
CA LYS A 194 20.87 3.81 7.00
C LYS A 194 20.89 4.57 5.67
N PRO A 195 22.05 5.07 5.22
CA PRO A 195 22.12 5.84 3.98
C PRO A 195 21.95 4.94 2.76
N VAL A 196 21.28 5.47 1.74
CA VAL A 196 21.21 4.90 0.40
C VAL A 196 22.20 5.66 -0.47
N THR A 197 23.23 4.97 -0.96
CA THR A 197 24.31 5.53 -1.76
C THR A 197 24.60 4.66 -2.97
N GLY A 198 25.10 5.27 -4.04
CA GLY A 198 25.46 4.56 -5.27
C GLY A 198 24.96 5.30 -6.51
N PRO A 199 25.29 4.80 -7.71
CA PRO A 199 24.78 5.37 -8.95
C PRO A 199 23.27 5.14 -9.07
N VAL A 200 22.58 6.10 -9.69
CA VAL A 200 21.20 5.91 -10.14
C VAL A 200 21.23 5.27 -11.54
N SER A 201 20.46 4.21 -11.74
CA SER A 201 20.28 3.56 -13.03
C SER A 201 18.81 3.23 -13.26
N PHE A 202 18.42 3.00 -14.52
CA PHE A 202 17.07 2.60 -14.88
C PHE A 202 17.10 1.64 -16.07
N ALA A 203 16.10 0.77 -16.14
CA ALA A 203 15.85 -0.12 -17.28
C ALA A 203 14.36 -0.11 -17.59
N HIS A 204 14.01 -0.12 -18.87
CA HIS A 204 12.64 -0.08 -19.35
C HIS A 204 12.51 -0.86 -20.65
N GLN A 205 11.42 -1.61 -20.79
CA GLN A 205 11.10 -2.35 -22.00
C GLN A 205 9.58 -2.41 -22.19
N PHE A 206 9.13 -2.21 -23.44
CA PHE A 206 7.77 -2.59 -23.84
C PHE A 206 7.75 -4.08 -24.20
N VAL A 207 6.80 -4.83 -23.63
CA VAL A 207 6.64 -6.26 -23.87
C VAL A 207 5.22 -6.52 -24.37
N ASP A 208 5.10 -7.25 -25.47
CA ASP A 208 3.82 -7.80 -25.91
C ASP A 208 3.51 -9.07 -25.09
N MET A 209 2.72 -8.89 -24.04
CA MET A 209 2.34 -9.97 -23.12
C MET A 209 1.47 -11.04 -23.80
N SER A 210 0.90 -10.79 -24.99
CA SER A 210 0.13 -11.80 -25.73
C SER A 210 0.99 -12.83 -26.46
N ARG A 211 2.32 -12.58 -26.54
CA ARG A 211 3.29 -13.42 -27.27
C ARG A 211 4.54 -13.71 -26.43
N ALA A 212 4.47 -13.45 -25.13
CA ALA A 212 5.60 -13.62 -24.23
C ALA A 212 5.90 -15.11 -24.04
N THR A 213 7.08 -15.56 -24.49
CA THR A 213 7.56 -16.92 -24.23
C THR A 213 8.12 -17.03 -22.81
N VAL A 214 7.61 -17.98 -22.04
CA VAL A 214 8.03 -18.25 -20.66
C VAL A 214 8.85 -19.54 -20.62
N ARG A 215 10.06 -19.47 -20.06
CA ARG A 215 10.88 -20.65 -19.79
C ARG A 215 10.47 -21.24 -18.44
N VAL A 216 9.92 -22.44 -18.44
CA VAL A 216 9.41 -23.13 -17.23
C VAL A 216 10.52 -23.91 -16.52
N ASN A 217 11.44 -24.49 -17.29
CA ASN A 217 12.66 -25.13 -16.79
C ASN A 217 13.73 -25.10 -17.89
N GLU A 218 14.89 -25.72 -17.67
CA GLU A 218 15.99 -25.66 -18.63
C GLU A 218 15.64 -26.18 -20.03
N SER A 219 14.66 -27.08 -20.13
CA SER A 219 14.25 -27.79 -21.34
C SER A 219 12.87 -27.42 -21.91
N THR A 220 12.07 -26.60 -21.21
CA THR A 220 10.67 -26.36 -21.58
C THR A 220 10.35 -24.88 -21.65
N ASN A 221 9.91 -24.45 -22.83
CA ASN A 221 9.33 -23.13 -23.07
C ASN A 221 7.83 -23.29 -23.33
N VAL A 222 7.03 -22.38 -22.78
CA VAL A 222 5.60 -22.24 -23.06
C VAL A 222 5.42 -20.88 -23.74
N SER A 223 4.79 -20.88 -24.92
CA SER A 223 4.52 -19.70 -25.74
C SER A 223 3.06 -19.31 -25.68
#